data_AF-A0A7X6RRK4-F1
#
_entry.id   AF-A0A7X6RRK4-F1
#
_cell.length_a   1.000
_cell.length_b   1.000
_cell.length_c   1.000
_cell.angle_alpha   90.00
_cell.angle_beta   90.00
_cell.angle_gamma   90.00
#
_symmetry.space_group_name_H-M   'P 1'
#
loop_
_entity.id
_entity.type
_entity.pdbx_description
1 polymer ?
#
loop_
_entity_poly.entity_id
_entity_poly.type
_entity_poly.pdbx_seq_one_letter_code
_entity_poly.pdbx_strand_id
1 'polypeptide(L)'
;MYRLRWDRILEDLAQDPDATTDLLADELPGDAEEVFARHGVRLFPDSADDLDVHCTCPDRGHPCKHGAAVLYTWASALDDAPLLLFAWLGRAEDEVIAALDASRSRSGPGGELGVEVAPLVDHVADFWAVGEPVRLAPPRSFDPLAHWEDSTPGVASRLAPMYERIGRMTD
;
A
#
# COMPACT_ATOMS: atom_id res chain seq x y z
N MET A 1 -3.30 -25.31 -4.79
CA MET A 1 -2.12 -24.68 -5.42
C MET A 1 -2.29 -23.16 -5.57
N TYR A 2 -3.49 -22.65 -5.86
CA TYR A 2 -3.77 -21.21 -5.98
C TYR A 2 -3.66 -20.43 -4.65
N ARG A 3 -4.15 -21.01 -3.54
CA ARG A 3 -4.14 -20.38 -2.20
C ARG A 3 -2.73 -20.01 -1.70
N LEU A 4 -1.80 -20.98 -1.71
CA LEU A 4 -0.40 -20.76 -1.27
C LEU A 4 0.36 -19.71 -2.09
N ARG A 5 -0.07 -19.46 -3.34
CA ARG A 5 0.55 -18.45 -4.19
C ARG A 5 0.08 -17.06 -3.79
N TRP A 6 -1.23 -16.91 -3.56
CA TRP A 6 -1.81 -15.69 -3.02
C TRP A 6 -1.25 -15.31 -1.66
N ASP A 7 -1.10 -16.27 -0.76
CA ASP A 7 -0.55 -16.00 0.57
C ASP A 7 0.87 -15.40 0.49
N ARG A 8 1.67 -15.81 -0.52
CA ARG A 8 3.01 -15.25 -0.76
C ARG A 8 2.99 -13.88 -1.43
N ILE A 9 2.08 -13.65 -2.38
CA ILE A 9 1.91 -12.34 -3.01
C ILE A 9 1.51 -11.31 -1.95
N LEU A 10 0.53 -11.64 -1.10
CA LEU A 10 0.08 -10.76 -0.03
C LEU A 10 1.14 -10.55 1.05
N GLU A 11 1.96 -11.56 1.34
CA GLU A 11 3.12 -11.38 2.22
C GLU A 11 4.12 -10.39 1.62
N ASP A 12 4.51 -10.54 0.35
CA ASP A 12 5.45 -9.62 -0.30
C ASP A 12 4.91 -8.17 -0.35
N LEU A 13 3.64 -7.99 -0.71
CA LEU A 13 2.98 -6.68 -0.67
C LEU A 13 2.97 -6.10 0.75
N ALA A 14 2.76 -6.93 1.77
CA ALA A 14 2.71 -6.48 3.16
C ALA A 14 4.08 -6.20 3.78
N GLN A 15 5.17 -6.73 3.19
CA GLN A 15 6.54 -6.42 3.60
C GLN A 15 7.06 -5.13 2.97
N ASP A 16 6.39 -4.63 1.93
CA ASP A 16 6.64 -3.31 1.33
C ASP A 16 5.77 -2.23 2.00
N PRO A 17 6.36 -1.26 2.72
CA PRO A 17 5.61 -0.20 3.37
C PRO A 17 4.86 0.72 2.41
N ASP A 18 5.40 0.96 1.21
CA ASP A 18 4.78 1.84 0.21
C ASP A 18 3.58 1.12 -0.39
N ALA A 19 3.76 -0.15 -0.83
CA ALA A 19 2.65 -0.95 -1.34
C ALA A 19 1.54 -1.16 -0.29
N THR A 20 1.91 -1.36 0.97
CA THR A 20 0.92 -1.47 2.07
C THR A 20 0.16 -0.16 2.26
N THR A 21 0.86 0.98 2.19
CA THR A 21 0.24 2.31 2.34
C THR A 21 -0.73 2.58 1.22
N ASP A 22 -0.31 2.33 -0.03
CA ASP A 22 -1.14 2.49 -1.22
C ASP A 22 -2.40 1.62 -1.12
N LEU A 23 -2.26 0.33 -0.82
CA LEU A 23 -3.42 -0.57 -0.72
C LEU A 23 -4.39 -0.18 0.41
N LEU A 24 -3.89 0.30 1.55
CA LEU A 24 -4.74 0.81 2.65
C LEU A 24 -5.42 2.14 2.30
N ALA A 25 -4.87 2.89 1.34
CA ALA A 25 -5.47 4.10 0.79
C ALA A 25 -6.43 3.81 -0.38
N ASP A 26 -6.69 2.53 -0.70
CA ASP A 26 -7.41 2.10 -1.91
C ASP A 26 -6.72 2.61 -3.18
N GLU A 27 -5.39 2.56 -3.22
CA GLU A 27 -4.55 2.84 -4.38
C GLU A 27 -3.81 1.57 -4.83
N LEU A 28 -3.56 1.43 -6.13
CA LEU A 28 -2.77 0.31 -6.65
C LEU A 28 -1.27 0.64 -6.57
N PRO A 29 -0.44 -0.19 -5.91
CA PRO A 29 1.00 0.03 -5.83
C PRO A 29 1.65 0.10 -7.21
N GLY A 30 2.57 1.05 -7.40
CA GLY A 30 3.25 1.26 -8.69
C GLY A 30 4.06 0.06 -9.18
N ASP A 31 4.49 -0.82 -8.28
CA ASP A 31 5.25 -2.04 -8.55
C ASP A 31 4.40 -3.33 -8.46
N ALA A 32 3.07 -3.21 -8.33
CA ALA A 32 2.17 -4.34 -8.12
C ALA A 32 2.32 -5.43 -9.20
N GLU A 33 2.45 -5.05 -10.48
CA GLU A 33 2.70 -6.03 -11.56
C GLU A 33 3.98 -6.82 -11.34
N GLU A 34 5.05 -6.18 -10.86
CA GLU A 34 6.33 -6.85 -10.62
C GLU A 34 6.21 -7.86 -9.48
N VAL A 35 5.52 -7.49 -8.39
CA VAL A 35 5.26 -8.39 -7.26
C VAL A 35 4.51 -9.63 -7.75
N PHE A 36 3.44 -9.47 -8.52
CA PHE A 36 2.69 -10.61 -9.08
C PHE A 36 3.55 -11.45 -10.03
N ALA A 37 4.35 -10.81 -10.88
CA ALA A 37 5.22 -11.48 -11.86
C ALA A 37 6.29 -12.35 -11.18
N ARG A 38 6.85 -11.93 -10.03
CA ARG A 38 7.79 -12.75 -9.23
C ARG A 38 7.19 -14.08 -8.79
N HIS A 39 5.87 -14.15 -8.62
CA HIS A 39 5.12 -15.37 -8.27
C HIS A 39 4.53 -16.12 -9.48
N GLY A 40 4.86 -15.68 -10.70
CA GLY A 40 4.35 -16.26 -11.95
C GLY A 40 2.84 -16.08 -12.10
N VAL A 41 2.31 -14.94 -11.63
CA VAL A 41 0.94 -14.49 -11.85
C VAL A 41 0.99 -13.19 -12.62
N ARG A 42 0.02 -12.95 -13.50
CA ARG A 42 -0.16 -11.65 -14.14
C ARG A 42 -1.30 -10.94 -13.41
N LEU A 43 -1.05 -9.69 -13.04
CA LEU A 43 -2.06 -8.83 -12.43
C LEU A 43 -3.08 -8.39 -13.50
N PHE A 44 -2.60 -8.02 -14.68
CA PHE A 44 -3.43 -7.66 -15.82
C PHE A 44 -3.28 -8.68 -16.98
N PRO A 45 -4.31 -8.81 -17.84
CA PRO A 45 -4.18 -9.56 -19.09
C PRO A 45 -3.23 -8.86 -20.08
N ASP A 46 -2.45 -9.62 -20.85
CA ASP A 46 -1.58 -9.04 -21.90
C ASP A 46 -2.38 -8.63 -23.14
N SER A 47 -3.49 -9.32 -23.38
CA SER A 47 -4.34 -9.14 -24.54
C SER A 47 -5.79 -9.46 -24.22
N ALA A 48 -6.69 -9.04 -25.11
CA ALA A 48 -8.10 -9.36 -24.94
C ALA A 48 -8.40 -10.87 -25.09
N ASP A 49 -7.49 -11.65 -25.66
CA ASP A 49 -7.60 -13.11 -25.76
C ASP A 49 -7.30 -13.81 -24.43
N ASP A 50 -6.70 -13.12 -23.46
CA ASP A 50 -6.54 -13.61 -22.10
C ASP A 50 -7.83 -13.45 -21.27
N LEU A 51 -8.84 -12.77 -21.80
CA LEU A 51 -10.13 -12.52 -21.15
C LEU A 51 -11.22 -13.45 -21.72
N ASP A 52 -11.93 -14.13 -20.84
CA ASP A 52 -13.05 -15.00 -21.22
C ASP A 52 -14.36 -14.18 -21.34
N VAL A 53 -14.55 -13.53 -22.49
CA VAL A 53 -15.69 -12.62 -22.73
C VAL A 53 -16.76 -13.29 -23.59
N HIS A 54 -17.85 -13.73 -22.95
CA HIS A 54 -19.01 -14.31 -23.65
C HIS A 54 -20.16 -13.32 -23.78
N CYS A 55 -20.63 -13.11 -25.01
CA CYS A 55 -21.81 -12.31 -25.30
C CYS A 55 -22.72 -13.03 -26.30
N THR A 56 -24.03 -12.99 -26.10
CA THR A 56 -25.03 -13.63 -26.97
C THR A 56 -25.37 -12.80 -28.22
N CYS A 57 -24.62 -11.73 -28.50
CA CYS A 57 -24.89 -10.85 -29.64
C CYS A 57 -24.40 -11.48 -30.95
N PRO A 58 -24.94 -11.06 -32.12
CA PRO A 58 -24.57 -11.64 -33.42
C PRO A 58 -23.20 -11.17 -33.96
N ASP A 59 -22.45 -10.37 -33.19
CA ASP A 59 -21.12 -9.86 -33.57
C ASP A 59 -20.06 -10.96 -33.44
N ARG A 60 -19.09 -10.97 -34.35
CA ARG A 60 -17.99 -11.95 -34.42
C ARG A 60 -16.64 -11.39 -33.95
N GLY A 61 -16.57 -10.13 -33.52
CA GLY A 61 -15.37 -9.57 -32.90
C GLY A 61 -15.09 -10.18 -31.52
N HIS A 62 -13.81 -10.26 -31.14
CA HIS A 62 -13.37 -10.69 -29.81
C HIS A 62 -12.45 -9.64 -29.17
N PRO A 63 -12.88 -8.98 -28.07
CA PRO A 63 -14.25 -8.93 -27.58
C PRO A 63 -15.17 -8.20 -28.59
N CYS A 64 -16.45 -8.56 -28.60
CA CYS A 64 -17.45 -7.79 -29.37
C CYS A 64 -17.61 -6.38 -28.77
N LYS A 65 -18.25 -5.46 -29.50
CA LYS A 65 -18.45 -4.07 -29.01
C LYS A 65 -19.15 -3.99 -27.65
N HIS A 66 -20.02 -4.95 -27.31
CA HIS A 66 -20.69 -4.99 -26.01
C HIS A 66 -19.75 -5.45 -24.90
N GLY A 67 -18.94 -6.48 -25.17
CA GLY A 67 -17.89 -6.92 -24.26
C GLY A 67 -16.88 -5.82 -24.00
N ALA A 68 -16.43 -5.14 -25.06
CA ALA A 68 -15.57 -3.97 -24.94
C ALA A 68 -16.21 -2.85 -24.10
N ALA A 69 -17.50 -2.54 -24.32
CA ALA A 69 -18.20 -1.53 -23.52
C ALA A 69 -18.26 -1.90 -22.03
N VAL A 70 -18.52 -3.17 -21.70
CA VAL A 70 -18.49 -3.66 -20.30
C VAL A 70 -17.08 -3.54 -19.72
N LEU A 71 -16.04 -3.93 -20.46
CA LEU A 71 -14.65 -3.80 -20.02
C LEU A 71 -14.26 -2.34 -19.78
N TYR A 72 -14.73 -1.41 -20.61
CA TYR A 72 -14.52 0.03 -20.38
C TYR A 72 -15.20 0.53 -19.11
N THR A 73 -16.45 0.12 -18.86
CA THR A 73 -17.15 0.46 -17.62
C THR A 73 -16.45 -0.15 -16.40
N TRP A 74 -15.96 -1.38 -16.53
CA TRP A 74 -15.22 -2.04 -15.47
C TRP A 74 -13.87 -1.36 -15.20
N ALA A 75 -13.12 -0.96 -16.24
CA ALA A 75 -11.88 -0.22 -16.09
C ALA A 75 -12.11 1.13 -15.37
N SER A 76 -13.18 1.84 -15.73
CA SER A 76 -13.56 3.07 -15.01
C SER A 76 -13.90 2.82 -13.54
N ALA A 77 -14.46 1.66 -13.19
CA ALA A 77 -14.73 1.30 -11.80
C ALA A 77 -13.43 0.98 -11.04
N LEU A 78 -12.41 0.43 -11.71
CA LEU A 78 -11.10 0.24 -11.11
C LEU A 78 -10.37 1.55 -10.82
N ASP A 79 -10.53 2.55 -11.69
CA ASP A 79 -9.93 3.88 -11.45
C ASP A 79 -10.44 4.49 -10.14
N ASP A 80 -11.69 4.19 -9.75
CA ASP A 80 -12.32 4.66 -8.52
C ASP A 80 -12.08 3.73 -7.32
N ALA A 81 -11.88 2.42 -7.54
CA ALA A 81 -11.73 1.40 -6.51
C ALA A 81 -10.78 0.26 -6.96
N PRO A 82 -9.45 0.46 -6.87
CA PRO A 82 -8.44 -0.47 -7.33
C PRO A 82 -8.49 -1.86 -6.69
N LEU A 83 -8.96 -1.98 -5.44
CA LEU A 83 -9.06 -3.29 -4.77
C LEU A 83 -10.06 -4.25 -5.44
N LEU A 84 -10.98 -3.75 -6.27
CA LEU A 84 -11.85 -4.59 -7.11
C LEU A 84 -11.06 -5.48 -8.07
N LEU A 85 -9.83 -5.11 -8.44
CA LEU A 85 -8.96 -5.93 -9.28
C LEU A 85 -8.60 -7.26 -8.59
N PHE A 86 -8.30 -7.22 -7.28
CA PHE A 86 -8.03 -8.42 -6.50
C PHE A 86 -9.25 -9.33 -6.45
N ALA A 87 -10.44 -8.74 -6.32
CA ALA A 87 -11.70 -9.48 -6.33
C ALA A 87 -11.91 -10.19 -7.68
N TRP A 88 -11.56 -9.55 -8.80
CA TRP A 88 -11.57 -10.21 -10.10
C TRP A 88 -10.60 -11.40 -10.16
N LEU A 89 -9.41 -11.26 -9.58
CA LEU A 89 -8.42 -12.34 -9.48
C LEU A 89 -8.77 -13.40 -8.41
N GLY A 90 -9.96 -13.31 -7.80
CA GLY A 90 -10.50 -14.29 -6.87
C GLY A 90 -10.10 -14.07 -5.42
N ARG A 91 -9.75 -12.84 -5.03
CA ARG A 91 -9.46 -12.43 -3.66
C ARG A 91 -10.27 -11.22 -3.25
N ALA A 92 -11.17 -11.43 -2.30
CA ALA A 92 -12.01 -10.36 -1.82
C ALA A 92 -11.18 -9.30 -1.06
N GLU A 93 -11.64 -8.06 -1.10
CA GLU A 93 -10.98 -6.91 -0.49
C GLU A 93 -10.68 -7.12 1.01
N ASP A 94 -11.65 -7.65 1.75
CA ASP A 94 -11.51 -7.98 3.17
C ASP A 94 -10.41 -9.02 3.42
N GLU A 95 -10.23 -9.99 2.52
CA GLU A 95 -9.13 -10.95 2.59
C GLU A 95 -7.77 -10.28 2.37
N VAL A 96 -7.69 -9.31 1.45
CA VAL A 96 -6.46 -8.55 1.16
C VAL A 96 -6.07 -7.70 2.37
N ILE A 97 -7.00 -6.88 2.87
CA ILE A 97 -6.77 -5.99 4.02
C ILE A 97 -6.41 -6.79 5.28
N ALA A 98 -7.13 -7.89 5.55
CA ALA A 98 -6.82 -8.75 6.68
C ALA A 98 -5.41 -9.38 6.58
N ALA A 99 -4.94 -9.70 5.37
CA ALA A 99 -3.60 -10.24 5.17
C ALA A 99 -2.51 -9.18 5.44
N LEU A 100 -2.72 -7.94 4.99
CA LEU A 100 -1.82 -6.81 5.26
C LEU A 100 -1.71 -6.55 6.78
N ASP A 101 -2.84 -6.50 7.49
CA ASP A 101 -2.87 -6.30 8.94
C ASP A 101 -2.24 -7.46 9.73
N ALA A 102 -2.49 -8.70 9.29
CA ALA A 102 -1.89 -9.87 9.92
C ALA A 102 -0.36 -9.88 9.75
N SER A 103 0.17 -9.41 8.63
CA SER A 103 1.62 -9.29 8.40
C SER A 103 2.25 -8.23 9.31
N ARG A 104 1.63 -7.04 9.42
CA ARG A 104 2.06 -5.99 10.35
C ARG A 104 2.08 -6.46 11.81
N SER A 105 1.10 -7.29 12.18
CA SER A 105 1.03 -7.89 13.52
C SER A 105 2.13 -8.94 13.76
N ARG A 106 2.56 -9.67 12.70
CA ARG A 106 3.68 -10.64 12.76
C ARG A 106 5.05 -9.97 12.83
N SER A 107 5.20 -8.76 12.31
CA SER A 107 6.39 -7.92 12.47
C SER A 107 6.64 -7.50 13.93
N GLY A 108 5.77 -7.94 14.86
CA GLY A 108 5.97 -7.92 16.30
C GLY A 108 5.44 -6.64 16.95
N PRO A 109 5.02 -6.69 18.23
CA PRO A 109 4.81 -5.47 18.99
C PRO A 109 6.19 -4.86 19.27
N GLY A 110 6.51 -3.70 18.67
CA GLY A 110 7.66 -2.92 19.14
C GLY A 110 8.62 -2.40 18.08
N GLY A 111 8.10 -1.68 17.08
CA GLY A 111 8.79 -0.44 16.73
C GLY A 111 8.68 0.55 17.90
N GLU A 112 9.53 1.57 17.99
CA GLU A 112 9.42 2.64 19.02
C GLU A 112 8.02 3.29 19.08
N LEU A 113 7.20 3.13 18.04
CA LEU A 113 5.84 3.66 17.90
C LEU A 113 4.74 2.61 18.10
N GLY A 114 5.08 1.39 18.55
CA GLY A 114 4.10 0.34 18.81
C GLY A 114 3.21 0.71 19.99
N VAL A 115 1.93 0.93 19.74
CA VAL A 115 0.91 1.20 20.77
C VAL A 115 -0.08 0.05 20.77
N GLU A 116 -0.42 -0.44 21.96
CA GLU A 116 -1.54 -1.38 22.12
C GLU A 116 -2.84 -0.60 21.90
N VAL A 117 -3.50 -0.86 20.78
CA VAL A 117 -4.76 -0.19 20.43
C VAL A 117 -5.91 -0.99 21.02
N ALA A 118 -6.64 -0.39 21.95
CA ALA A 118 -7.92 -0.91 22.41
C ALA A 118 -9.07 -0.36 21.55
N PRO A 119 -10.17 -1.12 21.34
CA PRO A 119 -11.30 -0.67 20.54
C PRO A 119 -11.86 0.65 21.06
N LEU A 120 -12.09 1.61 20.15
CA LEU A 120 -12.62 2.93 20.52
C LEU A 120 -13.94 2.84 21.29
N VAL A 121 -14.78 1.85 20.96
CA VAL A 121 -16.08 1.64 21.61
C VAL A 121 -15.97 1.36 23.12
N ASP A 122 -14.85 0.81 23.57
CA ASP A 122 -14.61 0.51 24.99
C ASP A 122 -14.16 1.75 25.77
N HIS A 123 -13.80 2.84 25.07
CA HIS A 123 -13.27 4.07 25.65
C HIS A 123 -14.15 5.30 25.42
N VAL A 124 -15.38 5.15 24.90
CA VAL A 124 -16.25 6.29 24.56
C VAL A 124 -16.55 7.18 25.78
N ALA A 125 -16.70 6.59 26.97
CA ALA A 125 -17.01 7.32 28.20
C ALA A 125 -15.87 8.27 28.62
N ASP A 126 -14.63 7.85 28.40
CA ASP A 126 -13.43 8.56 28.87
C ASP A 126 -12.60 9.13 27.71
N PHE A 127 -13.14 9.13 26.48
CA PHE A 127 -12.43 9.55 25.26
C PHE A 127 -11.85 10.97 25.35
N TRP A 128 -12.60 11.87 26.00
CA TRP A 128 -12.19 13.27 26.21
C TRP A 128 -11.40 13.50 27.50
N ALA A 129 -11.22 12.46 28.32
CA ALA A 129 -10.38 12.56 29.51
C ALA A 129 -8.93 12.61 29.07
N VAL A 130 -8.16 13.52 29.68
CA VAL A 130 -6.72 13.58 29.45
C VAL A 130 -6.10 12.33 30.08
N GLY A 131 -5.68 11.39 29.24
CA GLY A 131 -4.96 10.20 29.67
C GLY A 131 -3.58 10.53 30.24
N GLU A 132 -2.88 9.50 30.71
CA GLU A 132 -1.52 9.67 31.19
C GLU A 132 -0.62 10.15 30.03
N PRO A 133 0.15 11.24 30.20
CA PRO A 133 0.95 11.79 29.11
C PRO A 133 1.96 10.75 28.62
N VAL A 134 1.88 10.43 27.32
CA VAL A 134 2.84 9.53 26.67
C VAL A 134 4.23 10.15 26.80
N ARG A 135 5.14 9.43 27.44
CA ARG A 135 6.55 9.82 27.46
C ARG A 135 7.15 9.47 26.11
N LEU A 136 7.22 10.47 25.24
CA LEU A 136 7.95 10.34 23.98
C LEU A 136 9.42 10.08 24.29
N ALA A 137 10.00 9.09 23.62
CA ALA A 137 11.45 8.92 23.61
C ALA A 137 12.08 10.22 23.11
N PRO A 138 13.25 10.64 23.66
CA PRO A 138 13.97 11.76 23.10
C PRO A 138 14.22 11.49 21.61
N PRO A 139 14.07 12.50 20.74
CA PRO A 139 14.30 12.31 19.31
C PRO A 139 15.69 11.75 19.11
N ARG A 140 15.79 10.72 18.27
CA ARG A 140 17.08 10.17 17.86
C ARG A 140 17.88 11.31 17.22
N SER A 141 19.20 11.32 17.43
CA SER A 141 20.06 12.27 16.72
C SER A 141 19.89 12.06 15.22
N PHE A 142 19.27 13.03 14.55
CA PHE A 142 19.07 13.05 13.11
C PHE A 142 20.04 14.06 12.51
N ASP A 143 20.83 13.63 11.52
CA ASP A 143 21.64 14.53 10.70
C ASP A 143 20.89 14.79 9.39
N PRO A 144 20.26 15.98 9.24
CA PRO A 144 19.50 16.31 8.02
C PRO A 144 20.38 16.34 6.78
N LEU A 145 21.65 16.68 6.93
CA LEU A 145 22.57 16.85 5.82
C LEU A 145 23.01 15.49 5.26
N ALA A 146 23.32 14.54 6.14
CA ALA A 146 23.60 13.17 5.73
C ALA A 146 22.40 12.52 5.04
N HIS A 147 21.18 12.72 5.57
CA HIS A 147 19.96 12.16 4.99
C HIS A 147 19.66 12.67 3.56
N TRP A 148 19.94 13.95 3.27
CA TRP A 148 19.62 14.55 1.97
C TRP A 148 20.67 14.32 0.89
N GLU A 149 21.93 14.04 1.24
CA GLU A 149 22.97 13.79 0.24
C GLU A 149 22.72 12.47 -0.53
N ASP A 150 22.13 11.48 0.12
CA ASP A 150 21.72 10.21 -0.51
C ASP A 150 20.51 10.38 -1.46
N SER A 151 19.58 11.29 -1.12
CA SER A 151 18.34 11.48 -1.88
C SER A 151 18.47 12.56 -2.97
N THR A 152 19.39 13.51 -2.82
CA THR A 152 19.56 14.63 -3.76
C THR A 152 21.00 15.17 -3.70
N PRO A 153 21.92 14.67 -4.55
CA PRO A 153 23.33 15.03 -4.49
C PRO A 153 23.61 16.54 -4.54
N GLY A 154 24.48 17.03 -3.65
CA GLY A 154 24.89 18.44 -3.58
C GLY A 154 23.97 19.35 -2.75
N VAL A 155 22.80 18.87 -2.30
CA VAL A 155 21.91 19.65 -1.42
C VAL A 155 22.54 19.89 -0.05
N ALA A 156 23.23 18.90 0.53
CA ALA A 156 23.84 19.07 1.84
C ALA A 156 24.93 20.16 1.82
N SER A 157 25.74 20.20 0.76
CA SER A 157 26.78 21.22 0.58
C SER A 157 26.23 22.66 0.56
N ARG A 158 25.03 22.86 -0.01
CA ARG A 158 24.39 24.19 -0.07
C ARG A 158 23.79 24.61 1.27
N LEU A 159 23.36 23.65 2.08
CA LEU A 159 22.64 23.91 3.33
C LEU A 159 23.52 23.86 4.57
N ALA A 160 24.68 23.20 4.51
CA ALA A 160 25.62 23.10 5.62
C ALA A 160 25.94 24.46 6.29
N PRO A 161 26.22 25.56 5.56
CA PRO A 161 26.50 26.85 6.18
C PRO A 161 25.32 27.43 6.96
N MET A 162 24.09 27.11 6.55
CA MET A 162 22.87 27.55 7.23
C MET A 162 22.64 26.75 8.51
N TYR A 163 22.79 25.41 8.45
CA TYR A 163 22.62 24.54 9.62
C TYR A 163 23.69 24.80 10.71
N GLU A 164 24.94 25.00 10.34
CA GLU A 164 26.01 25.38 11.29
C GLU A 164 25.68 26.67 12.05
N ARG A 165 25.02 27.61 11.37
CA ARG A 165 24.67 28.91 11.93
C ARG A 165 23.50 28.82 12.90
N ILE A 166 22.53 27.95 12.63
CA ILE A 166 21.39 27.67 13.52
C ILE A 166 21.87 26.94 14.77
N GLY A 167 22.74 25.91 14.63
CA GLY A 167 23.24 25.14 15.78
C GLY A 167 23.94 26.00 16.83
N ARG A 168 24.70 27.02 16.40
CA ARG A 168 25.37 27.98 17.28
C ARG A 168 24.45 28.98 17.99
N MET A 169 23.18 29.10 17.59
CA MET A 169 22.21 29.98 18.25
C MET A 169 21.52 29.32 19.44
N THR A 170 21.67 28.00 19.58
CA THR A 170 21.06 27.17 20.62
C THR A 170 22.00 26.87 21.80
N ASP A 171 23.27 27.26 21.71
CA ASP A 171 24.28 27.26 22.80
C ASP A 171 24.31 28.62 23.53
#